data_AF-A0A1G1KCP1-F1
#
_entry.id   AF-A0A1G1KCP1-F1
#
_cell.length_a   1.000
_cell.length_b   1.000
_cell.length_c   1.000
_cell.angle_alpha   90.00
_cell.angle_beta   90.00
_cell.angle_gamma   90.00
#
_symmetry.space_group_name_H-M   'P 1'
#
loop_
_entity.id
_entity.type
_entity.pdbx_description
1 polymer ?
#
loop_
_entity_poly.entity_id
_entity_poly.type
_entity_poly.pdbx_seq_one_letter_code
_entity_poly.pdbx_strand_id
1 'polypeptide(L)'
;MIWDSNFGDPYRMDKRTPWVGENQLHINPQAGKALGINDGDYVYVDANPADRPYIGAKPEDPFYKVARLMLRAKYNSAYPYHIVMMKHAPNIATERSVKAHETRPDKRALSELGYQSNFRYGSQQSITRNWHMPMHQTDSLFHKAKVFMGFLFGGEADNHAVNTVPKETLVRVTKAEDGGLGGKGVWAPATTGYTPGAESEAMRKYIDGGFVST
;
A
#
# COMPACT_ATOMS: atom_id res chain seq x y z
N MET A 1 3.79 -4.04 -12.44
CA MET A 1 4.29 -3.82 -11.06
C MET A 1 5.65 -4.44 -10.76
N ILE A 2 6.27 -5.25 -11.64
CA ILE A 2 7.58 -5.84 -11.32
C ILE A 2 8.69 -4.80 -11.13
N TRP A 3 8.67 -3.72 -11.94
CA TRP A 3 9.65 -2.63 -11.88
C TRP A 3 9.31 -1.52 -10.89
N ASP A 4 8.11 -1.56 -10.30
CA ASP A 4 7.59 -0.50 -9.43
C ASP A 4 7.77 -0.84 -7.94
N SER A 5 8.21 -2.06 -7.65
CA SER A 5 8.31 -2.62 -6.30
C SER A 5 9.70 -3.19 -6.06
N ASN A 6 10.18 -3.06 -4.83
CA ASN A 6 11.42 -3.69 -4.36
C ASN A 6 11.26 -5.21 -4.15
N PHE A 7 10.04 -5.73 -4.27
CA PHE A 7 9.70 -7.14 -4.11
C PHE A 7 9.36 -7.81 -5.45
N GLY A 8 9.84 -7.24 -6.56
CA GLY A 8 9.73 -7.86 -7.88
C GLY A 8 10.54 -9.14 -7.98
N ASP A 9 9.89 -10.23 -8.40
CA ASP A 9 10.50 -11.53 -8.61
C ASP A 9 9.81 -12.25 -9.79
N PRO A 10 10.44 -12.31 -10.98
CA PRO A 10 9.90 -13.01 -12.14
C PRO A 10 9.61 -14.50 -11.87
N TYR A 11 10.39 -15.13 -10.98
CA TYR A 11 10.30 -16.55 -10.68
C TYR A 11 9.30 -16.86 -9.56
N ARG A 12 8.87 -15.85 -8.81
CA ARG A 12 7.96 -15.97 -7.65
C ARG A 12 8.41 -17.07 -6.69
N MET A 13 9.67 -17.00 -6.27
CA MET A 13 10.32 -17.92 -5.34
C MET A 13 9.57 -17.96 -4.00
N ASP A 14 9.09 -16.81 -3.53
CA ASP A 14 8.11 -16.74 -2.44
C ASP A 14 6.68 -16.87 -2.99
N LYS A 15 6.08 -18.05 -2.83
CA LYS A 15 4.70 -18.31 -3.28
C LYS A 15 3.66 -17.40 -2.62
N ARG A 16 3.97 -16.74 -1.49
CA ARG A 16 3.04 -15.80 -0.86
C ARG A 16 2.84 -14.53 -1.68
N THR A 17 3.80 -14.16 -2.52
CA THR A 17 3.67 -12.96 -3.35
C THR A 17 2.50 -13.14 -4.34
N PRO A 18 1.56 -12.19 -4.42
CA PRO A 18 0.34 -12.33 -5.21
C PRO A 18 0.59 -12.43 -6.73
N TRP A 19 1.71 -11.88 -7.21
CA TRP A 19 2.13 -11.87 -8.60
C TRP A 19 3.67 -11.94 -8.73
N VAL A 20 4.26 -11.61 -9.89
CA VAL A 20 5.72 -11.41 -10.05
C VAL A 20 6.22 -10.09 -9.42
N GLY A 21 5.33 -9.38 -8.74
CA GLY A 21 5.63 -8.20 -7.94
C GLY A 21 4.40 -7.85 -7.10
N GLU A 22 4.62 -7.19 -5.99
CA GLU A 22 3.58 -6.82 -5.02
C GLU A 22 3.69 -5.36 -4.61
N ASN A 23 2.59 -4.77 -4.18
CA ASN A 23 2.62 -3.40 -3.70
C ASN A 23 3.31 -3.31 -2.33
N GLN A 24 3.79 -2.11 -1.98
CA GLN A 24 4.59 -1.88 -0.78
C GLN A 24 4.20 -0.61 -0.04
N LEU A 25 4.41 -0.64 1.27
CA LEU A 25 4.27 0.49 2.18
C LEU A 25 5.65 1.06 2.46
N HIS A 26 5.93 2.28 1.99
CA HIS A 26 7.13 3.00 2.40
C HIS A 26 6.98 3.48 3.84
N ILE A 27 7.98 3.17 4.67
CA ILE A 27 8.05 3.58 6.06
C ILE A 27 9.47 4.05 6.40
N ASN A 28 9.56 5.06 7.26
CA ASN A 28 10.82 5.50 7.82
C ASN A 28 11.50 4.33 8.62
N PRO A 29 12.82 4.09 8.46
CA PRO A 29 13.49 2.97 9.13
C PRO A 29 13.42 3.03 10.67
N GLN A 30 13.52 4.23 11.27
CA GLN A 30 13.44 4.39 12.72
C GLN A 30 12.01 4.08 13.22
N ALA A 31 10.98 4.53 12.48
CA ALA A 31 9.60 4.23 12.80
C ALA A 31 9.29 2.74 12.70
N GLY A 32 9.78 2.06 11.66
CA GLY A 32 9.64 0.61 11.52
C GLY A 32 10.26 -0.15 12.70
N LYS A 33 11.49 0.22 13.10
CA LYS A 33 12.17 -0.36 14.27
C LYS A 33 11.40 -0.12 15.57
N ALA A 34 10.89 1.09 15.79
CA ALA A 34 10.10 1.41 16.97
C ALA A 34 8.79 0.61 17.05
N LEU A 35 8.23 0.22 15.89
CA LEU A 35 7.04 -0.63 15.77
C LEU A 35 7.36 -2.14 15.78
N GLY A 36 8.64 -2.53 15.83
CA GLY A 36 9.05 -3.94 15.73
C GLY A 36 8.78 -4.58 14.35
N ILE A 37 8.75 -3.77 13.29
CA ILE A 37 8.52 -4.20 11.91
C ILE A 37 9.86 -4.17 11.18
N ASN A 38 10.32 -5.29 10.63
CA ASN A 38 11.55 -5.31 9.84
C ASN A 38 11.30 -4.87 8.38
N ASP A 39 12.37 -4.45 7.69
CA ASP A 39 12.32 -4.22 6.25
C ASP A 39 11.92 -5.51 5.50
N GLY A 40 10.85 -5.43 4.72
CA GLY A 40 10.28 -6.54 3.97
C GLY A 40 9.21 -7.36 4.70
N ASP A 41 8.94 -7.11 6.00
CA ASP A 41 7.86 -7.76 6.73
C ASP A 41 6.48 -7.44 6.12
N TYR A 42 5.56 -8.39 6.18
CA TYR A 42 4.15 -8.10 5.88
C TYR A 42 3.50 -7.40 7.06
N VAL A 43 2.70 -6.39 6.77
CA VAL A 43 1.99 -5.57 7.75
C VAL A 43 0.52 -5.46 7.39
N TYR A 44 -0.33 -5.46 8.41
CA TYR A 44 -1.68 -4.93 8.31
C TYR A 44 -1.64 -3.42 8.42
N VAL A 45 -2.42 -2.75 7.57
CA VAL A 45 -2.64 -1.31 7.63
C VAL A 45 -4.12 -1.08 7.83
N ASP A 46 -4.46 -0.62 9.03
CA ASP A 46 -5.84 -0.41 9.46
C ASP A 46 -6.10 1.09 9.63
N ALA A 47 -7.27 1.55 9.19
CA ALA A 47 -7.73 2.92 9.41
C ALA A 47 -8.76 2.95 10.56
N ASN A 48 -9.60 3.98 10.62
CA ASN A 48 -10.57 4.14 11.72
C ASN A 48 -11.45 2.87 11.89
N PRO A 49 -11.37 2.16 13.02
CA PRO A 49 -12.10 0.91 13.24
C PRO A 49 -13.62 1.11 13.30
N ALA A 50 -14.11 2.35 13.45
CA ALA A 50 -15.53 2.65 13.41
C ALA A 50 -16.15 2.35 12.04
N ASP A 51 -15.36 2.38 10.95
CA ASP A 51 -15.88 2.18 9.59
C ASP A 51 -14.95 1.42 8.63
N ARG A 52 -13.71 1.10 9.02
CA ARG A 52 -12.76 0.31 8.22
C ARG A 52 -12.46 -1.04 8.87
N PRO A 53 -12.29 -2.12 8.08
CA PRO A 53 -12.31 -2.16 6.61
C PRO A 53 -13.71 -1.95 5.99
N TYR A 54 -14.78 -2.17 6.77
CA TYR A 54 -16.15 -1.75 6.49
C TYR A 54 -16.90 -1.66 7.83
N ILE A 55 -18.10 -1.08 7.82
CA ILE A 55 -18.91 -0.89 9.04
C ILE A 55 -19.27 -2.25 9.64
N GLY A 56 -18.96 -2.44 10.92
CA GLY A 56 -19.28 -3.67 11.65
C GLY A 56 -18.42 -4.88 11.25
N ALA A 57 -17.25 -4.66 10.65
CA ALA A 57 -16.34 -5.71 10.24
C ALA A 57 -15.96 -6.65 11.39
N LYS A 58 -16.03 -7.97 11.10
CA LYS A 58 -15.68 -9.04 12.03
C LYS A 58 -14.65 -9.98 11.38
N PRO A 59 -13.61 -10.44 12.08
CA PRO A 59 -12.60 -11.32 11.49
C PRO A 59 -13.14 -12.63 10.90
N GLU A 60 -14.29 -13.11 11.39
CA GLU A 60 -14.94 -14.34 10.93
C GLU A 60 -15.69 -14.16 9.59
N ASP A 61 -15.96 -12.91 9.20
CA ASP A 61 -16.61 -12.61 7.93
C ASP A 61 -15.64 -12.90 6.78
N PRO A 62 -16.01 -13.73 5.79
CA PRO A 62 -15.18 -13.97 4.61
C PRO A 62 -14.75 -12.69 3.89
N PHE A 63 -15.59 -11.64 3.90
CA PHE A 63 -15.28 -10.36 3.26
C PHE A 63 -14.20 -9.58 4.00
N TYR A 64 -13.95 -9.86 5.29
CA TYR A 64 -12.90 -9.23 6.08
C TYR A 64 -11.52 -9.35 5.43
N LYS A 65 -11.20 -10.54 4.92
CA LYS A 65 -9.96 -10.80 4.19
C LYS A 65 -9.88 -10.06 2.87
N VAL A 66 -11.01 -9.90 2.17
CA VAL A 66 -11.06 -9.16 0.91
C VAL A 66 -10.81 -7.69 1.15
N ALA A 67 -11.36 -7.14 2.24
CA ALA A 67 -11.37 -5.71 2.50
C ALA A 67 -10.17 -5.22 3.34
N ARG A 68 -9.60 -6.00 4.25
CA ARG A 68 -8.48 -5.56 5.10
C ARG A 68 -7.17 -5.57 4.35
N LEU A 69 -6.46 -4.45 4.37
CA LEU A 69 -5.20 -4.28 3.66
C LEU A 69 -4.05 -5.02 4.34
N MET A 70 -3.35 -5.86 3.57
CA MET A 70 -2.04 -6.40 3.92
C MET A 70 -1.06 -6.25 2.75
N LEU A 71 0.15 -5.76 3.05
CA LEU A 71 1.24 -5.60 2.10
C LEU A 71 2.60 -5.59 2.81
N ARG A 72 3.70 -5.58 2.06
CA ARG A 72 5.04 -5.51 2.65
C ARG A 72 5.45 -4.09 3.01
N ALA A 73 6.09 -3.93 4.17
CA ALA A 73 6.77 -2.71 4.56
C ALA A 73 8.15 -2.62 3.87
N LYS A 74 8.48 -1.46 3.32
CA LYS A 74 9.80 -1.16 2.78
C LYS A 74 10.37 0.07 3.46
N TYR A 75 11.53 -0.11 4.08
CA TYR A 75 12.30 0.98 4.67
C TYR A 75 12.73 1.97 3.60
N ASN A 76 12.44 3.25 3.86
CA ASN A 76 12.82 4.38 3.03
C ASN A 76 13.11 5.60 3.90
N SER A 77 14.38 6.00 3.96
CA SER A 77 14.86 7.13 4.79
C SER A 77 14.39 8.50 4.32
N ALA A 78 13.87 8.63 3.10
CA ALA A 78 13.30 9.87 2.59
C ALA A 78 11.94 10.22 3.24
N TYR A 79 11.29 9.25 3.90
CA TYR A 79 9.98 9.46 4.52
C TYR A 79 10.11 9.98 5.95
N PRO A 80 9.31 10.98 6.36
CA PRO A 80 9.21 11.42 7.74
C PRO A 80 8.76 10.30 8.68
N TYR A 81 9.17 10.36 9.95
CA TYR A 81 8.91 9.32 10.95
C TYR A 81 7.44 8.92 11.09
N HIS A 82 6.51 9.90 11.06
CA HIS A 82 5.08 9.67 11.24
C HIS A 82 4.30 9.51 9.93
N ILE A 83 4.98 9.43 8.79
CA ILE A 83 4.34 9.36 7.46
C ILE A 83 4.70 8.05 6.78
N VAL A 84 3.67 7.38 6.25
CA VAL A 84 3.82 6.21 5.37
C VAL A 84 3.20 6.51 4.02
N MET A 85 3.66 5.83 2.96
CA MET A 85 3.16 6.06 1.61
C MET A 85 3.03 4.74 0.84
N MET A 86 1.91 4.58 0.14
CA MET A 86 1.70 3.53 -0.85
C MET A 86 1.43 4.17 -2.21
N LYS A 87 2.03 3.63 -3.26
CA LYS A 87 1.74 4.11 -4.61
C LYS A 87 0.32 3.76 -5.01
N HIS A 88 -0.37 4.72 -5.64
CA HIS A 88 -1.68 4.54 -6.23
C HIS A 88 -1.58 3.76 -7.56
N ALA A 89 -2.73 3.27 -8.03
CA ALA A 89 -2.98 2.54 -9.27
C ALA A 89 -2.55 1.04 -9.32
N PRO A 90 -2.54 0.29 -8.20
CA PRO A 90 -2.44 -1.17 -8.23
C PRO A 90 -3.79 -1.83 -8.58
N ASN A 91 -3.72 -3.09 -9.02
CA ASN A 91 -4.89 -3.97 -9.10
C ASN A 91 -5.25 -4.45 -7.70
N ILE A 92 -6.44 -4.09 -7.22
CA ILE A 92 -6.93 -4.35 -5.86
C ILE A 92 -7.23 -5.83 -5.60
N ALA A 93 -7.34 -6.25 -4.34
CA ALA A 93 -7.91 -7.54 -4.02
C ALA A 93 -9.42 -7.57 -4.31
N THR A 94 -9.88 -8.71 -4.80
CA THR A 94 -11.28 -9.08 -5.03
C THR A 94 -11.54 -10.43 -4.39
N GLU A 95 -12.80 -10.77 -4.14
CA GLU A 95 -13.24 -12.07 -3.59
C GLU A 95 -12.61 -13.23 -4.37
N ARG A 96 -12.58 -13.12 -5.71
CA ARG A 96 -12.03 -14.16 -6.58
C ARG A 96 -10.52 -14.26 -6.49
N SER A 97 -9.80 -13.14 -6.38
CA SER A 97 -8.33 -13.16 -6.21
C SER A 97 -7.90 -13.61 -4.81
N VAL A 98 -8.70 -13.30 -3.79
CA VAL A 98 -8.48 -13.78 -2.42
C VAL A 98 -8.68 -15.30 -2.38
N LYS A 99 -9.83 -15.78 -2.86
CA LYS A 99 -10.09 -17.22 -3.00
C LYS A 99 -8.97 -17.92 -3.78
N ALA A 100 -8.51 -17.33 -4.88
CA ALA A 100 -7.45 -17.89 -5.71
C ALA A 100 -6.14 -18.10 -4.92
N HIS A 101 -5.58 -17.07 -4.29
CA HIS A 101 -4.29 -17.25 -3.60
C HIS A 101 -4.38 -18.10 -2.33
N GLU A 102 -5.55 -18.17 -1.69
CA GLU A 102 -5.77 -19.03 -0.51
C GLU A 102 -5.93 -20.51 -0.86
N THR A 103 -6.52 -20.83 -2.01
CA THR A 103 -6.88 -22.22 -2.36
C THR A 103 -5.99 -22.86 -3.42
N ARG A 104 -5.37 -22.06 -4.30
CA ARG A 104 -4.54 -22.59 -5.39
C ARG A 104 -3.23 -23.16 -4.84
N PRO A 105 -2.73 -24.28 -5.40
CA PRO A 105 -1.42 -24.83 -5.02
C PRO A 105 -0.24 -23.86 -5.26
N ASP A 106 -0.39 -22.98 -6.25
CA ASP A 106 0.61 -21.99 -6.63
C ASP A 106 0.49 -20.68 -5.83
N LYS A 107 -0.60 -20.49 -5.06
CA LYS A 107 -0.90 -19.30 -4.25
C LYS A 107 -0.88 -17.97 -5.00
N ARG A 108 -1.11 -17.98 -6.31
CA ARG A 108 -1.16 -16.77 -7.12
C ARG A 108 -2.53 -16.08 -6.96
N ALA A 109 -2.55 -14.76 -6.83
CA ALA A 109 -3.79 -13.96 -6.73
C ALA A 109 -4.41 -13.69 -8.12
N LEU A 110 -4.45 -14.73 -8.96
CA LEU A 110 -5.04 -14.71 -10.30
C LEU A 110 -6.42 -15.34 -10.25
N SER A 111 -7.46 -14.54 -10.51
CA SER A 111 -8.82 -15.05 -10.62
C SER A 111 -8.98 -15.98 -11.82
N GLU A 112 -9.99 -16.85 -11.77
CA GLU A 112 -10.34 -17.76 -12.86
C GLU A 112 -10.69 -17.02 -14.17
N LEU A 113 -11.06 -15.73 -14.10
CA LEU A 113 -11.36 -14.88 -15.25
C LEU A 113 -10.13 -14.10 -15.77
N GLY A 114 -8.94 -14.36 -15.25
CA GLY A 114 -7.71 -13.70 -15.69
C GLY A 114 -7.39 -12.38 -14.98
N TYR A 115 -8.18 -11.94 -14.01
CA TYR A 115 -7.86 -10.75 -13.21
C TYR A 115 -6.72 -11.05 -12.23
N GLN A 116 -5.61 -10.33 -12.36
CA GLN A 116 -4.45 -10.46 -11.50
C GLN A 116 -4.41 -9.33 -10.46
N SER A 117 -4.59 -9.66 -9.18
CA SER A 117 -4.39 -8.70 -8.10
C SER A 117 -2.90 -8.48 -7.81
N ASN A 118 -2.56 -7.30 -7.34
CA ASN A 118 -1.24 -6.98 -6.79
C ASN A 118 -1.16 -7.12 -5.27
N PHE A 119 -2.26 -7.47 -4.63
CA PHE A 119 -2.35 -7.70 -3.19
C PHE A 119 -2.77 -9.14 -2.90
N ARG A 120 -2.41 -9.63 -1.71
CA ARG A 120 -3.06 -10.81 -1.13
C ARG A 120 -4.44 -10.44 -0.58
N TYR A 121 -4.52 -9.31 0.12
CA TYR A 121 -5.70 -8.86 0.85
C TYR A 121 -5.82 -7.33 0.79
N GLY A 122 -7.05 -6.84 0.64
CA GLY A 122 -7.37 -5.42 0.57
C GLY A 122 -6.70 -4.67 -0.58
N SER A 123 -6.52 -3.37 -0.38
CA SER A 123 -5.88 -2.47 -1.31
C SER A 123 -5.52 -1.15 -0.64
N GLN A 124 -4.83 -0.26 -1.36
CA GLN A 124 -4.64 1.13 -0.94
C GLN A 124 -5.97 1.87 -0.67
N GLN A 125 -7.09 1.43 -1.28
CA GLN A 125 -8.42 2.02 -1.07
C GLN A 125 -9.17 1.39 0.12
N SER A 126 -8.62 0.35 0.76
CA SER A 126 -9.24 -0.26 1.95
C SER A 126 -9.23 0.66 3.17
N ILE A 127 -8.27 1.58 3.23
CA ILE A 127 -8.03 2.50 4.35
C ILE A 127 -8.62 3.88 4.12
N THR A 128 -9.25 4.08 2.97
CA THR A 128 -9.78 5.36 2.56
C THR A 128 -11.28 5.43 2.80
N ARG A 129 -11.76 6.60 3.20
CA ARG A 129 -13.18 6.90 3.34
C ARG A 129 -13.46 8.15 2.53
N ASN A 130 -14.56 8.13 1.79
CA ASN A 130 -15.03 9.34 1.13
C ASN A 130 -15.58 10.35 2.16
N TRP A 131 -15.15 11.59 2.03
CA TRP A 131 -15.75 12.73 2.70
C TRP A 131 -16.42 13.64 1.66
N HIS A 132 -17.75 13.66 1.66
CA HIS A 132 -18.54 14.52 0.79
C HIS A 132 -18.53 15.95 1.34
N MET A 133 -17.62 16.78 0.84
CA MET A 133 -17.51 18.17 1.27
C MET A 133 -18.82 18.92 0.95
N PRO A 134 -19.50 19.53 1.95
CA PRO A 134 -20.73 20.28 1.71
C PRO A 134 -20.55 21.44 0.71
N MET A 135 -19.37 22.05 0.66
CA MET A 135 -19.07 23.15 -0.26
C MET A 135 -19.13 22.74 -1.74
N HIS A 136 -18.86 21.46 -2.06
CA HIS A 136 -18.97 20.92 -3.42
C HIS A 136 -20.41 20.50 -3.81
N GLN A 137 -21.37 20.70 -2.91
CA GLN A 137 -22.78 20.33 -3.09
C GLN A 137 -23.69 21.57 -3.22
N THR A 138 -23.09 22.74 -3.49
CA THR A 138 -23.83 24.00 -3.56
C THR A 138 -24.38 24.23 -4.97
N ASP A 139 -25.69 24.44 -5.07
CA ASP A 139 -26.38 24.82 -6.31
C ASP A 139 -26.23 26.32 -6.64
N SER A 140 -25.60 27.08 -5.76
CA SER A 140 -25.43 28.54 -5.87
C SER A 140 -24.01 28.98 -6.22
N LEU A 141 -23.07 28.05 -6.47
CA LEU A 141 -21.71 28.42 -6.85
C LEU A 141 -21.68 28.95 -8.29
N PHE A 142 -21.26 30.20 -8.45
CA PHE A 142 -20.99 30.79 -9.76
C PHE A 142 -19.65 30.32 -10.33
N HIS A 143 -19.63 29.79 -11.55
CA HIS A 143 -18.40 29.47 -12.27
C HIS A 143 -18.56 29.52 -13.80
N LYS A 144 -17.43 29.40 -14.51
CA LYS A 144 -17.41 29.28 -15.98
C LYS A 144 -17.94 27.91 -16.40
N ALA A 145 -18.71 27.87 -17.49
CA ALA A 145 -19.10 26.62 -18.12
C ALA A 145 -17.89 25.91 -18.73
N LYS A 146 -17.83 24.59 -18.62
CA LYS A 146 -16.70 23.75 -19.04
C LYS A 146 -16.40 23.83 -20.54
N VAL A 147 -17.44 23.86 -21.38
CA VAL A 147 -17.30 23.71 -22.85
C VAL A 147 -17.89 24.87 -23.66
N PHE A 148 -18.35 25.94 -23.02
CA PHE A 148 -18.92 27.12 -23.67
C PHE A 148 -18.39 28.41 -23.04
N MET A 149 -18.37 29.50 -23.82
CA MET A 149 -18.09 30.84 -23.30
C MET A 149 -19.32 31.41 -22.58
N GLY A 150 -19.58 30.86 -21.39
CA GLY A 150 -20.72 31.25 -20.56
C GLY A 150 -20.47 31.00 -19.08
N PHE A 151 -21.43 31.44 -18.27
CA PHE A 151 -21.42 31.23 -16.83
C PHE A 151 -22.66 30.46 -16.41
N LEU A 152 -22.54 29.73 -15.32
CA LEU A 152 -23.65 29.05 -14.67
C LEU A 152 -23.52 29.13 -13.14
N PHE A 153 -24.61 28.77 -12.48
CA PHE A 153 -24.67 28.55 -11.04
C PHE A 153 -24.95 27.08 -10.77
N GLY A 154 -24.26 26.51 -9.78
CA GLY A 154 -24.51 25.15 -9.31
C GLY A 154 -23.67 24.09 -10.02
N GLY A 155 -24.09 22.83 -9.96
CA GLY A 155 -23.24 21.69 -10.34
C GLY A 155 -22.94 21.57 -11.85
N GLU A 156 -21.72 21.14 -12.17
CA GLU A 156 -21.28 20.78 -13.53
C GLU A 156 -20.29 19.62 -13.52
N ALA A 157 -20.52 18.63 -14.39
CA ALA A 157 -19.69 17.42 -14.47
C ALA A 157 -18.22 17.72 -14.81
N ASP A 158 -17.31 17.15 -14.03
CA ASP A 158 -15.85 17.38 -14.04
C ASP A 158 -15.40 18.85 -13.81
N ASN A 159 -16.27 19.73 -13.28
CA ASN A 159 -15.91 21.10 -12.94
C ASN A 159 -16.34 21.45 -11.50
N HIS A 160 -17.65 21.44 -11.22
CA HIS A 160 -18.21 21.60 -9.88
C HIS A 160 -19.13 20.44 -9.54
N ALA A 161 -18.56 19.40 -8.96
CA ALA A 161 -19.29 18.24 -8.46
C ALA A 161 -18.57 17.71 -7.23
N VAL A 162 -19.23 16.84 -6.48
CA VAL A 162 -18.60 16.21 -5.33
C VAL A 162 -17.39 15.39 -5.78
N ASN A 163 -16.20 15.86 -5.45
CA ASN A 163 -15.00 15.04 -5.52
C ASN A 163 -14.89 14.18 -4.25
N THR A 164 -14.25 13.03 -4.39
CA THR A 164 -13.97 12.15 -3.27
C THR A 164 -12.53 12.38 -2.84
N VAL A 165 -12.32 12.76 -1.58
CA VAL A 165 -10.98 13.08 -1.05
C VAL A 165 -10.62 12.13 0.06
N PRO A 166 -9.73 11.18 -0.26
CA PRO A 166 -8.78 10.74 0.74
C PRO A 166 -7.40 10.55 0.09
N LYS A 167 -6.66 11.64 -0.10
CA LYS A 167 -5.21 11.54 -0.40
C LYS A 167 -4.40 11.14 0.83
N GLU A 168 -4.97 11.35 2.02
CA GLU A 168 -4.32 11.13 3.31
C GLU A 168 -5.35 10.53 4.28
N THR A 169 -4.91 9.60 5.13
CA THR A 169 -5.72 8.96 6.17
C THR A 169 -4.82 8.58 7.34
N LEU A 170 -5.33 8.68 8.56
CA LEU A 170 -4.61 8.19 9.73
C LEU A 170 -4.74 6.67 9.80
N VAL A 171 -3.60 6.00 9.91
CA VAL A 171 -3.53 4.54 9.93
C VAL A 171 -2.76 4.03 11.12
N ARG A 172 -3.08 2.81 11.53
CA ARG A 172 -2.28 1.96 12.40
C ARG A 172 -1.61 0.90 11.55
N VAL A 173 -0.30 0.75 11.71
CA VAL A 173 0.49 -0.30 11.06
C VAL A 173 0.86 -1.34 12.12
N THR A 174 0.58 -2.61 11.83
CA THR A 174 0.94 -3.73 12.72
C THR A 174 1.56 -4.86 11.93
N LYS A 175 2.60 -5.50 12.48
CA LYS A 175 3.22 -6.68 11.88
C LYS A 175 2.20 -7.81 11.69
N ALA A 176 2.23 -8.43 10.52
CA ALA A 176 1.41 -9.57 10.15
C ALA A 176 2.24 -10.86 10.01
N GLU A 177 3.27 -10.83 9.15
CA GLU A 177 4.15 -11.97 8.90
C GLU A 177 5.60 -11.52 8.69
N ASP A 178 6.54 -12.42 8.92
CA ASP A 178 7.95 -12.23 8.57
C ASP A 178 8.15 -12.08 7.05
N GLY A 179 9.09 -11.19 6.69
CA GLY A 179 9.42 -10.89 5.30
C GLY A 179 10.30 -11.91 4.59
N GLY A 180 11.03 -12.74 5.34
CA GLY A 180 11.91 -13.78 4.83
C GLY A 180 11.16 -14.85 4.03
N LEU A 181 11.90 -15.60 3.21
CA LEU A 181 11.34 -16.60 2.30
C LEU A 181 10.46 -17.61 3.06
N GLY A 182 9.23 -17.82 2.59
CA GLY A 182 8.29 -18.72 3.25
C GLY A 182 7.77 -18.22 4.61
N GLY A 183 7.94 -16.93 4.91
CA GLY A 183 7.47 -16.31 6.15
C GLY A 183 8.34 -16.63 7.35
N LYS A 184 9.66 -16.74 7.15
CA LYS A 184 10.61 -17.08 8.20
C LYS A 184 11.77 -16.11 8.21
N GLY A 185 11.92 -15.37 9.30
CA GLY A 185 13.05 -14.48 9.53
C GLY A 185 13.03 -13.23 8.65
N VAL A 186 14.15 -12.54 8.60
CA VAL A 186 14.30 -11.26 7.90
C VAL A 186 14.37 -11.47 6.39
N TRP A 187 13.81 -10.54 5.63
CA TRP A 187 13.91 -10.53 4.18
C TRP A 187 15.39 -10.43 3.74
N ALA A 188 15.87 -11.38 2.93
CA ALA A 188 17.30 -11.54 2.66
C ALA A 188 18.01 -10.25 2.16
N PRO A 189 17.42 -9.43 1.25
CA PRO A 189 18.03 -8.15 0.88
C PRO A 189 18.27 -7.20 2.06
N ALA A 190 17.40 -7.21 3.08
CA ALA A 190 17.57 -6.38 4.27
C ALA A 190 18.77 -6.81 5.15
N THR A 191 19.30 -8.03 4.99
CA THR A 191 20.46 -8.51 5.76
C THR A 191 21.80 -8.22 5.07
N THR A 192 21.80 -7.64 3.87
CA THR A 192 23.00 -7.49 3.04
C THR A 192 23.95 -6.37 3.48
N GLY A 193 23.50 -5.46 4.35
CA GLY A 193 24.27 -4.26 4.68
C GLY A 193 24.02 -3.06 3.76
N TYR A 194 23.17 -3.20 2.73
CA TYR A 194 22.97 -2.18 1.69
C TYR A 194 21.56 -1.57 1.68
N THR A 195 20.76 -1.82 2.71
CA THR A 195 19.40 -1.27 2.81
C THR A 195 19.32 -0.17 3.89
N PRO A 196 18.45 0.84 3.73
CA PRO A 196 18.31 1.91 4.70
C PRO A 196 18.02 1.38 6.11
N GLY A 197 18.78 1.82 7.12
CA GLY A 197 18.66 1.39 8.51
C GLY A 197 19.34 0.06 8.84
N ALA A 198 19.95 -0.63 7.87
CA ALA A 198 20.74 -1.84 8.07
C ALA A 198 22.12 -1.73 7.40
N GLU A 199 22.70 -0.53 7.38
CA GLU A 199 23.96 -0.24 6.71
C GLU A 199 25.14 -0.95 7.41
N SER A 200 25.92 -1.71 6.62
CA SER A 200 27.19 -2.31 7.07
C SER A 200 28.27 -1.24 7.30
N GLU A 201 29.36 -1.60 7.97
CA GLU A 201 30.52 -0.70 8.15
C GLU A 201 31.07 -0.20 6.80
N ALA A 202 31.13 -1.09 5.81
CA ALA A 202 31.55 -0.72 4.46
C ALA A 202 30.57 0.28 3.81
N MET A 203 29.25 0.08 3.97
CA MET A 203 28.26 1.00 3.42
C MET A 203 28.30 2.38 4.10
N ARG A 204 28.50 2.42 5.43
CA ARG A 204 28.69 3.69 6.16
C ARG A 204 29.94 4.43 5.66
N LYS A 205 31.07 3.73 5.55
CA LYS A 205 32.30 4.29 4.98
C LYS A 205 32.10 4.84 3.56
N TYR A 206 31.29 4.17 2.73
CA TYR A 206 30.95 4.65 1.39
C TYR A 206 30.14 5.93 1.42
N ILE A 207 29.09 5.99 2.25
CA ILE A 207 28.24 7.18 2.41
C ILE A 207 29.07 8.38 2.91
N ASP A 208 30.03 8.13 3.81
CA ASP A 208 30.94 9.15 4.35
C ASP A 208 32.07 9.55 3.38
N GLY A 209 32.13 8.97 2.17
CA GLY A 209 33.16 9.26 1.18
C GLY A 209 34.54 8.66 1.48
N GLY A 210 34.65 7.77 2.47
CA GLY A 210 35.93 7.26 3.00
C GLY A 210 36.69 6.27 2.10
N PHE A 211 36.20 5.96 0.89
CA PHE A 211 36.93 5.13 -0.09
C PHE A 211 37.78 5.95 -1.07
N VAL A 212 37.65 7.28 -1.06
CA VAL A 212 38.49 8.16 -1.87
C VAL A 212 39.66 8.62 -1.00
N SER A 213 40.88 8.40 -1.45
CA SER A 213 42.07 9.06 -0.89
C SER A 213 42.12 10.48 -1.45
N THR A 214 42.17 11.49 -0.58
CA THR A 214 42.57 12.85 -0.96
C THR A 214 44.09 12.97 -0.92
#